data_AF-A0A068UZT5-F1
#
_entry.id   AF-A0A068UZT5-F1
#
_cell.length_a   1.000
_cell.length_b   1.000
_cell.length_c   1.000
_cell.angle_alpha   90.00
_cell.angle_beta   90.00
_cell.angle_gamma   90.00
#
_symmetry.space_group_name_H-M   'P 1'
#
loop_
_entity.id
_entity.type
_entity.pdbx_description
1 polymer ?
#
loop_
_entity_poly.entity_id
_entity_poly.type
_entity_poly.pdbx_seq_one_letter_code
_entity_poly.pdbx_strand_id
1 'polypeptide(L)'
;MKARRGQFPKNQVAFVCAILCVSCALVLFVSVFRLPDVTIASFRPENRRAVGRYEKIGKFGEMVIEMLPEDLPFTVFLPSEKAFERDLRLHLNDSLVGDKANDTYAILTRVLGFSAVPRMINSVNVPYGQEVDFDSLAGFTLYISRGADGVLVVNRIRSNNNVGLQQRSKILVHIMDGVIMDAEFEQSVLPDYNEDGGGG
;
A
#
# COMPACT_ATOMS: atom_id res chain seq x y z
N MET A 1 -0.95 46.27 44.88
CA MET A 1 -0.67 45.72 43.53
C MET A 1 0.78 46.02 43.16
N LYS A 2 1.65 45.00 43.07
CA LYS A 2 3.10 45.18 42.81
C LYS A 2 3.39 44.70 41.39
N ALA A 3 3.49 45.64 40.45
CA ALA A 3 3.80 45.35 39.06
C ALA A 3 5.24 44.81 38.95
N ARG A 4 5.38 43.58 38.47
CA ARG A 4 6.68 42.98 38.11
C ARG A 4 7.20 43.67 36.85
N ARG A 5 8.22 44.50 37.03
CA ARG A 5 8.95 45.18 35.95
C ARG A 5 9.71 44.12 35.15
N GLY A 6 9.26 43.85 33.92
CA GLY A 6 9.95 42.93 33.01
C GLY A 6 11.35 43.43 32.70
N GLN A 7 12.36 42.62 33.04
CA GLN A 7 13.74 42.86 32.63
C GLN A 7 13.87 42.50 31.15
N PHE A 8 13.84 43.51 30.28
CA PHE A 8 14.31 43.37 28.91
C PHE A 8 15.84 43.21 28.92
N PRO A 9 16.41 42.20 28.24
CA PRO A 9 17.85 42.06 28.17
C PRO A 9 18.42 43.23 27.37
N LYS A 10 19.37 43.95 27.97
CA LYS A 10 20.05 45.13 27.38
C LYS A 10 20.85 44.79 26.09
N ASN A 11 21.10 43.51 25.83
CA ASN A 11 21.83 43.03 24.66
C ASN A 11 20.86 42.35 23.68
N GLN A 12 20.32 43.13 22.75
CA GLN A 12 19.42 42.62 21.70
C GLN A 12 20.08 41.50 20.88
N VAL A 13 21.39 41.59 20.63
CA VAL A 13 22.16 40.54 19.93
C VAL A 13 22.17 39.23 20.71
N ALA A 14 22.41 39.28 22.02
CA ALA A 14 22.42 38.09 22.86
C ALA A 14 21.04 37.42 22.95
N PHE A 15 19.97 38.22 22.94
CA PHE A 15 18.60 37.73 22.94
C PHE A 15 18.24 37.03 21.62
N VAL A 16 18.63 37.60 20.48
CA VAL A 16 18.44 36.98 19.17
C VAL A 16 19.24 35.68 19.06
N CYS A 17 20.50 35.66 19.48
CA CYS A 17 21.30 34.44 19.51
C CYS A 17 20.69 33.35 20.41
N ALA A 18 20.16 33.73 21.58
CA ALA A 18 19.50 32.78 22.49
C ALA A 18 18.26 32.16 21.84
N ILE A 19 17.41 32.95 21.18
CA ILE A 19 16.23 32.45 20.46
C ILE A 19 16.64 31.49 19.35
N LEU A 20 17.66 31.84 18.56
CA LEU A 20 18.12 31.05 17.43
C LEU A 20 18.71 29.70 17.89
N CYS A 21 19.45 29.70 19.00
CA CYS A 21 19.95 28.47 19.63
C CYS A 21 18.81 27.59 20.16
N VAL A 22 17.82 28.18 20.82
CA VAL A 22 16.66 27.44 21.35
C VAL A 22 15.81 26.86 20.22
N SER A 23 15.57 27.61 19.14
CA SER A 23 14.85 27.09 17.97
C SER A 23 15.61 25.98 17.27
N CYS A 24 16.94 26.11 17.14
CA CYS A 24 17.77 25.08 16.52
C CYS A 24 17.78 23.80 17.39
N ALA A 25 17.92 23.95 18.71
CA ALA A 25 17.82 22.84 19.65
C ALA A 25 16.44 22.16 19.62
N LEU A 26 15.35 22.93 19.52
CA LEU A 26 14.00 22.38 19.40
C LEU A 26 13.80 21.61 18.08
N VAL A 27 14.31 22.12 16.96
CA VAL A 27 14.27 21.42 15.67
C VAL A 27 15.08 20.12 15.76
N LEU A 28 16.28 20.16 16.32
CA LEU A 28 17.10 18.96 16.54
C LEU A 28 16.42 17.96 17.48
N PHE A 29 15.78 18.45 18.54
CA PHE A 29 15.04 17.61 19.48
C PHE A 29 13.83 16.98 18.82
N VAL A 30 13.03 17.73 18.04
CA VAL A 30 11.91 17.17 17.28
C VAL A 30 12.41 16.16 16.24
N SER A 31 13.52 16.42 15.55
CA SER A 31 14.11 15.49 14.59
C SER A 31 14.62 14.20 15.23
N VAL A 32 15.25 14.29 16.41
CA VAL A 32 15.79 13.12 17.15
C VAL A 32 14.67 12.34 17.86
N PHE A 33 13.70 13.02 18.45
CA PHE A 33 12.58 12.38 19.17
C PHE A 33 11.44 11.91 18.25
N ARG A 34 11.49 12.21 16.94
CA ARG A 34 10.56 11.65 15.93
C ARG A 34 10.91 10.22 15.50
N LEU A 35 11.97 9.63 16.04
CA LEU A 35 12.32 8.23 15.84
C LEU A 35 12.72 7.59 17.17
N PRO A 36 11.89 6.74 17.78
CA PRO A 36 12.45 5.67 18.58
C PRO A 36 13.01 4.63 17.61
N ASP A 37 14.33 4.66 17.41
CA ASP A 37 15.06 3.49 16.91
C ASP A 37 14.85 2.36 17.93
N VAL A 38 13.98 1.42 17.57
CA VAL A 38 13.85 0.17 18.29
C VAL A 38 15.08 -0.66 17.93
N THR A 39 15.96 -0.79 18.92
CA THR A 39 17.14 -1.65 18.98
C THR A 39 17.00 -2.90 18.11
N ILE A 40 17.76 -2.97 17.01
CA ILE A 40 17.91 -4.16 16.18
C ILE A 40 18.68 -5.20 16.99
N ALA A 41 17.94 -6.08 17.65
CA ALA A 41 18.48 -7.32 18.17
C ALA A 41 18.67 -8.30 17.00
N SER A 42 19.93 -8.62 16.74
CA SER A 42 20.48 -9.81 16.07
C SER A 42 19.47 -10.75 15.41
N PHE A 43 19.62 -10.88 14.09
CA PHE A 43 19.05 -11.92 13.24
C PHE A 43 19.05 -13.30 13.89
N ARG A 44 17.86 -13.87 14.03
CA ARG A 44 17.61 -15.30 14.15
C ARG A 44 16.43 -15.62 13.22
N PRO A 45 16.57 -16.48 12.21
CA PRO A 45 15.46 -16.81 11.33
C PRO A 45 14.58 -17.82 12.08
N GLU A 46 13.75 -17.35 13.00
CA GLU A 46 12.70 -18.17 13.57
C GLU A 46 11.41 -17.94 12.77
N ASN A 47 11.28 -18.78 11.74
CA ASN A 47 10.04 -19.23 11.16
C ASN A 47 8.95 -19.36 12.23
N ARG A 48 8.14 -18.32 12.43
CA ARG A 48 6.82 -18.39 13.08
C ARG A 48 6.08 -17.06 13.01
N ARG A 49 4.93 -17.13 12.31
CA ARG A 49 3.68 -16.38 12.56
C ARG A 49 3.55 -15.01 11.87
N ALA A 50 3.29 -15.04 10.57
CA ALA A 50 2.35 -14.11 9.90
C ALA A 50 1.00 -14.80 9.57
N VAL A 51 0.75 -15.99 10.13
CA VAL A 51 -0.37 -16.92 9.84
C VAL A 51 -1.71 -16.47 10.44
N GLY A 52 -2.00 -15.16 10.47
CA GLY A 52 -3.15 -14.65 11.23
C GLY A 52 -4.18 -13.80 10.50
N ARG A 53 -3.85 -13.19 9.35
CA ARG A 53 -4.73 -12.17 8.75
C ARG A 53 -4.84 -12.19 7.22
N TYR A 54 -4.15 -13.11 6.55
CA TYR A 54 -4.08 -13.22 5.09
C TYR A 54 -4.76 -14.46 4.52
N GLU A 55 -5.45 -15.26 5.34
CA GLU A 55 -6.10 -16.50 4.90
C GLU A 55 -7.12 -16.29 3.75
N LYS A 56 -7.55 -15.04 3.51
CA LYS A 56 -8.45 -14.66 2.42
C LYS A 56 -7.78 -14.00 1.20
N ILE A 57 -6.48 -13.70 1.25
CA ILE A 57 -5.77 -13.06 0.13
C ILE A 57 -5.23 -14.09 -0.88
N GLY A 58 -5.02 -15.32 -0.42
CA GLY A 58 -4.46 -16.41 -1.24
C GLY A 58 -2.96 -16.22 -1.51
N LYS A 59 -2.33 -17.28 -2.02
CA LYS A 59 -0.86 -17.33 -2.24
C LYS A 59 -0.38 -16.29 -3.26
N PHE A 60 -1.17 -15.99 -4.31
CA PHE A 60 -0.81 -14.96 -5.28
C PHE A 60 -0.77 -13.57 -4.65
N GLY A 61 -1.72 -13.24 -3.77
CA GLY A 61 -1.70 -11.99 -3.02
C GLY A 61 -0.49 -11.88 -2.11
N GLU A 62 -0.11 -12.97 -1.44
CA GLU A 62 1.12 -13.03 -0.62
C GLU A 62 2.37 -12.75 -1.47
N MET A 63 2.48 -13.39 -2.64
CA MET A 63 3.60 -13.14 -3.56
C MET A 63 3.68 -11.67 -4.01
N VAL A 64 2.56 -11.02 -4.28
CA VAL A 64 2.55 -9.60 -4.65
C VAL A 64 3.02 -8.72 -3.49
N ILE A 65 2.63 -9.03 -2.25
CA ILE A 65 3.10 -8.30 -1.07
C ILE A 65 4.61 -8.49 -0.87
N GLU A 66 5.13 -9.70 -1.09
CA GLU A 66 6.57 -10.01 -0.98
C GLU A 66 7.44 -9.25 -1.99
N MET A 67 6.86 -8.71 -3.07
CA MET A 67 7.57 -7.85 -4.02
C MET A 67 7.77 -6.41 -3.51
N LEU A 68 7.06 -5.99 -2.46
CA LEU A 68 7.16 -4.64 -1.91
C LEU A 68 8.28 -4.55 -0.87
N PRO A 69 8.98 -3.41 -0.79
CA PRO A 69 9.93 -3.16 0.28
C PRO A 69 9.20 -2.96 1.61
N GLU A 70 9.63 -3.68 2.65
CA GLU A 70 8.94 -3.72 3.96
C GLU A 70 9.04 -2.41 4.76
N ASP A 71 10.05 -1.57 4.48
CA ASP A 71 10.41 -0.37 5.23
C ASP A 71 9.67 0.90 4.77
N LEU A 72 9.00 0.84 3.62
CA LEU A 72 8.28 1.94 2.99
C LEU A 72 6.75 1.82 3.11
N PRO A 73 6.04 2.96 3.22
CA PRO A 73 4.59 2.95 3.33
C PRO A 73 3.89 2.67 2.00
N PHE A 74 3.03 1.65 1.97
CA PHE A 74 2.20 1.32 0.81
C PHE A 74 0.75 1.07 1.20
N THR A 75 -0.16 1.40 0.28
CA THR A 75 -1.53 0.89 0.28
C THR A 75 -1.72 0.08 -0.98
N VAL A 76 -2.19 -1.16 -0.85
CA VAL A 76 -2.30 -2.10 -1.96
C VAL A 76 -3.73 -2.64 -2.05
N PHE A 77 -4.35 -2.50 -3.22
CA PHE A 77 -5.70 -2.96 -3.52
C PHE A 77 -5.65 -4.31 -4.24
N LEU A 78 -5.38 -5.38 -3.50
CA LEU A 78 -5.10 -6.68 -4.07
C LEU A 78 -6.37 -7.47 -4.43
N PRO A 79 -6.41 -8.14 -5.59
CA PRO A 79 -7.47 -9.07 -5.91
C PRO A 79 -7.59 -10.17 -4.85
N SER A 80 -8.82 -10.59 -4.56
CA SER A 80 -9.06 -11.82 -3.82
C SER A 80 -8.60 -13.04 -4.63
N GLU A 81 -8.37 -14.17 -3.98
CA GLU A 81 -8.03 -15.43 -4.66
C GLU A 81 -9.03 -15.79 -5.77
N LYS A 82 -10.33 -15.59 -5.52
CA LYS A 82 -11.38 -15.79 -6.52
C LYS A 82 -11.27 -14.83 -7.71
N ALA A 83 -10.84 -13.60 -7.48
CA ALA A 83 -10.65 -12.63 -8.55
C ALA A 83 -9.39 -12.96 -9.38
N PHE A 84 -8.32 -13.46 -8.76
CA PHE A 84 -7.16 -14.00 -9.48
C PHE A 84 -7.55 -15.16 -10.40
N GLU A 85 -8.35 -16.11 -9.91
CA GLU A 85 -8.83 -17.23 -10.72
C GLU A 85 -9.79 -16.78 -11.83
N ARG A 86 -10.75 -15.94 -11.50
CA ARG A 86 -11.82 -15.53 -12.42
C ARG A 86 -11.33 -14.59 -13.52
N ASP A 87 -10.56 -13.57 -13.15
CA ASP A 87 -10.23 -12.45 -14.04
C ASP A 87 -8.85 -12.64 -14.70
N LEU A 88 -7.92 -13.35 -14.03
CA LEU A 88 -6.56 -13.60 -14.54
C LEU A 88 -6.30 -15.07 -14.88
N ARG A 89 -7.25 -15.98 -14.61
CA ARG A 89 -7.13 -17.42 -14.89
C ARG A 89 -5.90 -18.06 -14.23
N LEU A 90 -5.47 -17.49 -13.10
CA LEU A 90 -4.34 -18.00 -12.34
C LEU A 90 -4.80 -19.07 -11.37
N HIS A 91 -4.25 -20.27 -11.49
CA HIS A 91 -4.54 -21.41 -10.63
C HIS A 91 -3.25 -21.91 -9.97
N LEU A 92 -3.25 -22.10 -8.67
CA LEU A 92 -2.05 -22.45 -7.90
C LEU A 92 -1.33 -23.72 -8.40
N ASN A 93 -2.09 -24.68 -8.92
CA ASN A 93 -1.56 -25.96 -9.38
C ASN A 93 -0.81 -25.87 -10.72
N ASP A 94 -1.18 -24.92 -11.58
CA ASP A 94 -0.73 -24.88 -12.97
C ASP A 94 0.13 -23.65 -13.28
N SER A 95 -0.16 -22.52 -12.63
CA SER A 95 0.50 -21.22 -12.89
C SER A 95 1.92 -21.15 -12.34
N LEU A 96 2.29 -21.97 -11.36
CA LEU A 96 3.62 -21.94 -10.74
C LEU A 96 4.57 -23.05 -11.25
N VAL A 97 4.22 -23.75 -12.32
CA VAL A 97 4.98 -24.92 -12.81
C VAL A 97 5.57 -24.64 -14.20
N GLY A 98 6.86 -24.96 -14.38
CA GLY A 98 7.56 -24.87 -15.66
C GLY A 98 7.64 -23.44 -16.20
N ASP A 99 7.52 -23.29 -17.52
CA ASP A 99 7.66 -22.00 -18.20
C ASP A 99 6.54 -21.00 -17.84
N LYS A 100 5.39 -21.49 -17.38
CA LYS A 100 4.23 -20.66 -16.95
C LYS A 100 4.50 -19.82 -15.69
N ALA A 101 5.54 -20.16 -14.93
CA ALA A 101 5.91 -19.42 -13.73
C ALA A 101 6.38 -18.00 -14.07
N ASN A 102 7.06 -17.82 -15.22
CA ASN A 102 7.52 -16.51 -15.67
C ASN A 102 6.34 -15.63 -16.08
N ASP A 103 5.39 -16.19 -16.84
CA ASP A 103 4.16 -15.48 -17.25
C ASP A 103 3.34 -15.06 -16.02
N THR A 104 3.23 -15.95 -15.04
CA THR A 104 2.57 -15.65 -13.77
C THR A 104 3.28 -14.51 -13.04
N TYR A 105 4.61 -14.54 -12.94
CA TYR A 105 5.35 -13.45 -12.31
C TYR A 105 5.16 -12.10 -13.05
N ALA A 106 5.13 -12.12 -14.38
CA ALA A 106 4.84 -10.94 -15.20
C ALA A 106 3.43 -10.38 -14.91
N ILE A 107 2.41 -11.25 -14.83
CA ILE A 107 1.04 -10.85 -14.46
C ILE A 107 1.01 -10.26 -13.06
N LEU A 108 1.62 -10.92 -12.07
CA LEU A 108 1.66 -10.42 -10.69
C LEU A 108 2.39 -9.07 -10.57
N THR A 109 3.44 -8.85 -11.37
CA THR A 109 4.14 -7.57 -11.45
C THR A 109 3.25 -6.47 -12.02
N ARG A 110 2.44 -6.76 -13.04
CA ARG A 110 1.42 -5.80 -13.53
C ARG A 110 0.38 -5.52 -12.46
N VAL A 111 -0.17 -6.56 -11.81
CA VAL A 111 -1.11 -6.38 -10.69
C VAL A 111 -0.52 -5.46 -9.62
N LEU A 112 0.74 -5.66 -9.22
CA LEU A 112 1.42 -4.78 -8.28
C LEU A 112 1.46 -3.33 -8.76
N GLY A 113 1.89 -3.11 -10.01
CA GLY A 113 2.03 -1.79 -10.63
C GLY A 113 0.72 -1.01 -10.66
N PHE A 114 -0.40 -1.67 -10.97
CA PHE A 114 -1.72 -1.02 -11.04
C PHE A 114 -2.40 -0.86 -9.68
N SER A 115 -2.12 -1.73 -8.71
CA SER A 115 -2.88 -1.78 -7.44
C SER A 115 -2.18 -1.13 -6.23
N ALA A 116 -0.89 -0.86 -6.31
CA ALA A 116 -0.12 -0.30 -5.20
C ALA A 116 0.05 1.22 -5.30
N VAL A 117 -0.20 1.93 -4.20
CA VAL A 117 0.08 3.35 -4.04
C VAL A 117 1.23 3.52 -3.04
N PRO A 118 2.30 4.28 -3.35
CA PRO A 118 3.47 4.46 -2.48
C PRO A 118 3.22 5.42 -1.30
N ARG A 119 2.09 5.23 -0.59
CA ARG A 119 1.74 5.92 0.65
C ARG A 119 0.65 5.16 1.41
N MET A 120 0.51 5.47 2.69
CA MET A 120 -0.61 4.98 3.50
C MET A 120 -1.88 5.81 3.24
N ILE A 121 -2.97 5.13 2.84
CA ILE A 121 -4.31 5.67 2.65
C ILE A 121 -5.23 4.95 3.63
N ASN A 122 -5.47 5.57 4.78
CA ASN A 122 -6.42 5.02 5.74
C ASN A 122 -7.86 5.20 5.21
N SER A 123 -8.71 4.17 5.27
CA SER A 123 -10.11 4.26 4.84
C SER A 123 -10.91 5.34 5.57
N VAL A 124 -10.50 5.74 6.78
CA VAL A 124 -11.09 6.86 7.53
C VAL A 124 -10.84 8.21 6.84
N ASN A 125 -9.78 8.31 6.04
CA ASN A 125 -9.40 9.53 5.33
C ASN A 125 -10.10 9.69 3.97
N VAL A 126 -10.87 8.69 3.52
CA VAL A 126 -11.71 8.79 2.32
C VAL A 126 -13.08 9.31 2.75
N PRO A 127 -13.44 10.57 2.43
CA PRO A 127 -14.71 11.16 2.87
C PRO A 127 -15.90 10.43 2.23
N TYR A 128 -16.98 10.29 2.99
CA TYR A 128 -18.19 9.68 2.49
C TYR A 128 -18.78 10.48 1.33
N GLY A 129 -19.15 9.80 0.24
CA GLY A 129 -19.75 10.44 -0.94
C GLY A 129 -18.78 11.31 -1.76
N GLN A 130 -17.49 11.29 -1.43
CA GLN A 130 -16.44 11.95 -2.20
C GLN A 130 -15.53 10.90 -2.84
N GLU A 131 -15.04 11.24 -4.03
CA GLU A 131 -14.00 10.50 -4.72
C GLU A 131 -12.66 11.22 -4.53
N VAL A 132 -11.62 10.46 -4.26
CA VAL A 132 -10.23 10.93 -4.18
C VAL A 132 -9.39 10.13 -5.17
N ASP A 133 -8.43 10.78 -5.80
CA ASP A 133 -7.54 10.19 -6.78
C ASP A 133 -6.12 10.02 -6.24
N PHE A 134 -5.49 8.92 -6.62
CA PHE A 134 -4.08 8.63 -6.34
C PHE A 134 -3.45 7.91 -7.52
N ASP A 135 -2.17 8.21 -7.79
CA ASP A 135 -1.42 7.46 -8.79
C ASP A 135 -0.85 6.17 -8.21
N SER A 136 -1.04 5.07 -8.95
CA SER A 136 -0.41 3.79 -8.65
C SER A 136 1.09 3.81 -8.96
N LEU A 137 1.81 2.74 -8.61
CA LEU A 137 3.22 2.54 -8.98
C LEU A 137 3.48 2.62 -10.50
N ALA A 138 2.51 2.22 -11.31
CA ALA A 138 2.56 2.31 -12.77
C ALA A 138 2.12 3.68 -13.32
N GLY A 139 1.78 4.65 -12.45
CA GLY A 139 1.22 5.94 -12.85
C GLY A 139 -0.24 5.86 -13.31
N PHE A 140 -0.94 4.77 -12.98
CA PHE A 140 -2.36 4.63 -13.28
C PHE A 140 -3.21 5.27 -12.19
N THR A 141 -4.15 6.13 -12.58
CA THR A 141 -4.99 6.85 -11.61
C THR A 141 -6.04 5.92 -11.00
N LEU A 142 -6.00 5.82 -9.67
CA LEU A 142 -6.95 5.12 -8.84
C LEU A 142 -7.95 6.11 -8.25
N TYR A 143 -9.20 6.00 -8.69
CA TYR A 143 -10.36 6.69 -8.17
C TYR A 143 -10.96 5.89 -7.01
N ILE A 144 -10.78 6.40 -5.80
CA ILE A 144 -11.18 5.77 -4.55
C ILE A 144 -12.37 6.53 -3.98
N SER A 145 -13.46 5.81 -3.72
CA SER A 145 -14.63 6.35 -3.04
C SER A 145 -15.09 5.42 -1.93
N ARG A 146 -15.91 5.95 -1.01
CA ARG A 146 -16.51 5.18 0.08
C ARG A 146 -18.02 5.05 -0.10
N GLY A 147 -18.50 3.81 -0.22
CA GLY A 147 -19.91 3.48 -0.34
C GLY A 147 -20.71 3.74 0.94
N ALA A 148 -22.04 3.68 0.84
CA ALA A 148 -22.99 3.87 1.96
C ALA A 148 -22.85 2.80 3.06
N ASP A 149 -22.39 1.61 2.67
CA ASP A 149 -22.03 0.49 3.53
C ASP A 149 -20.65 0.67 4.20
N GLY A 150 -19.95 1.77 3.91
CA GLY A 150 -18.62 2.08 4.43
C GLY A 150 -17.50 1.35 3.71
N VAL A 151 -17.81 0.57 2.66
CA VAL A 151 -16.86 -0.22 1.86
C VAL A 151 -16.14 0.69 0.86
N LEU A 152 -14.86 0.41 0.60
CA LEU A 152 -14.11 1.14 -0.42
C LEU A 152 -14.46 0.61 -1.81
N VAL A 153 -14.61 1.54 -2.74
CA VAL A 153 -14.75 1.28 -4.17
C VAL A 153 -13.56 1.93 -4.86
N VAL A 154 -12.79 1.15 -5.61
CA VAL A 154 -11.63 1.62 -6.36
C VAL A 154 -11.86 1.30 -7.82
N ASN A 155 -11.89 2.32 -8.69
CA ASN A 155 -12.17 2.18 -10.13
C ASN A 155 -13.39 1.28 -10.40
N ARG A 156 -14.48 1.48 -9.64
CA ARG A 156 -15.74 0.71 -9.69
C ARG A 156 -15.67 -0.73 -9.18
N ILE A 157 -14.51 -1.18 -8.70
CA ILE A 157 -14.31 -2.48 -8.06
C ILE A 157 -14.50 -2.34 -6.56
N ARG A 158 -15.36 -3.16 -5.96
CA ARG A 158 -15.61 -3.14 -4.52
C ARG A 158 -14.50 -3.88 -3.77
N SER A 159 -14.06 -3.32 -2.66
CA SER A 159 -13.28 -4.06 -1.68
C SER A 159 -14.18 -5.03 -0.91
N ASN A 160 -13.68 -6.19 -0.53
CA ASN A 160 -14.29 -6.96 0.54
C ASN A 160 -14.11 -6.19 1.86
N ASN A 161 -15.07 -6.27 2.79
CA ASN A 161 -14.99 -5.62 4.12
C ASN A 161 -13.77 -6.05 4.97
N ASN A 162 -12.91 -6.94 4.46
CA ASN A 162 -11.69 -7.35 5.11
C ASN A 162 -10.55 -6.40 4.73
N VAL A 163 -10.15 -5.56 5.69
CA VAL A 163 -8.92 -4.77 5.60
C VAL A 163 -7.83 -5.48 6.39
N GLY A 164 -6.75 -5.85 5.72
CA GLY A 164 -5.57 -6.46 6.32
C GLY A 164 -4.51 -5.39 6.58
N LEU A 165 -4.11 -5.20 7.84
CA LEU A 165 -2.89 -4.47 8.16
C LEU A 165 -1.77 -5.47 8.41
N GLN A 166 -0.69 -5.42 7.62
CA GLN A 166 0.53 -6.09 8.00
C GLN A 166 1.15 -5.26 9.11
N GLN A 167 1.10 -5.73 10.34
CA GLN A 167 1.57 -4.90 11.47
C GLN A 167 3.11 -4.77 11.52
N ARG A 168 3.83 -5.53 10.68
CA ARG A 168 5.31 -5.55 10.61
C ARG A 168 5.87 -4.71 9.47
N SER A 169 5.17 -4.59 8.35
CA SER A 169 5.56 -3.74 7.22
C SER A 169 4.63 -2.52 7.19
N LYS A 170 5.05 -1.38 6.66
CA LYS A 170 4.16 -0.20 6.57
C LYS A 170 3.14 -0.35 5.43
N ILE A 171 2.61 -1.57 5.24
CA ILE A 171 1.78 -1.98 4.12
C ILE A 171 0.34 -2.21 4.60
N LEU A 172 -0.59 -1.44 4.04
CA LEU A 172 -2.02 -1.60 4.21
C LEU A 172 -2.60 -2.31 2.99
N VAL A 173 -3.35 -3.38 3.22
CA VAL A 173 -3.91 -4.21 2.15
C VAL A 173 -5.44 -4.19 2.19
N HIS A 174 -6.04 -3.84 1.05
CA HIS A 174 -7.46 -3.95 0.79
C HIS A 174 -7.70 -5.10 -0.18
N ILE A 175 -8.50 -6.08 0.21
CA ILE A 175 -8.85 -7.20 -0.67
C ILE A 175 -9.99 -6.76 -1.59
N MET A 176 -9.87 -6.98 -2.90
CA MET A 176 -10.79 -6.52 -3.94
C MET A 176 -11.53 -7.69 -4.58
N ASP A 177 -12.80 -7.50 -4.94
CA ASP A 177 -13.60 -8.48 -5.71
C ASP A 177 -13.40 -8.32 -7.23
N GLY A 178 -12.18 -8.01 -7.64
CA GLY A 178 -11.82 -7.83 -9.04
C GLY A 178 -10.37 -7.38 -9.17
N VAL A 179 -9.91 -7.30 -10.41
CA VAL A 179 -8.55 -6.87 -10.74
C VAL A 179 -8.60 -5.48 -11.35
N ILE A 180 -7.81 -4.56 -10.80
CA ILE A 180 -7.66 -3.21 -11.34
C ILE A 180 -6.68 -3.27 -12.51
N MET A 181 -7.16 -2.95 -13.71
CA MET A 181 -6.41 -3.04 -14.96
C MET A 181 -6.77 -1.87 -15.88
N ASP A 182 -5.86 -1.51 -16.78
CA ASP A 182 -6.19 -0.73 -17.96
C ASP A 182 -6.56 -1.65 -19.13
N ALA A 183 -6.97 -1.06 -20.26
CA ALA A 183 -7.39 -1.81 -21.43
C ALA A 183 -6.25 -2.68 -22.03
N GLU A 184 -5.01 -2.21 -21.94
CA GLU A 184 -3.85 -2.94 -22.46
C GLU A 184 -3.56 -4.18 -21.61
N PHE A 185 -3.57 -4.03 -20.28
CA PHE A 185 -3.39 -5.15 -19.37
C PHE A 185 -4.55 -6.14 -19.49
N GLU A 186 -5.80 -5.68 -19.52
CA GLU A 186 -6.97 -6.53 -19.74
C GLU A 186 -6.82 -7.34 -21.04
N GLN A 187 -6.45 -6.70 -22.14
CA GLN A 187 -6.26 -7.39 -23.41
C GLN A 187 -5.15 -8.45 -23.35
N SER A 188 -4.08 -8.22 -22.59
CA SER A 188 -2.96 -9.16 -22.46
C SER A 188 -3.28 -10.45 -21.70
N VAL A 189 -4.40 -10.49 -20.97
CA VAL A 189 -4.84 -11.67 -20.19
C VAL A 189 -6.06 -12.35 -20.79
N LEU A 190 -6.59 -11.82 -21.90
CA LEU A 190 -7.66 -12.47 -22.65
C LEU A 190 -7.11 -13.69 -23.43
N PRO A 191 -7.93 -14.74 -23.60
CA PRO A 191 -7.54 -15.86 -24.45
C PRO A 191 -7.48 -15.43 -25.92
N ASP A 192 -6.49 -15.96 -26.63
CA ASP A 192 -6.44 -15.84 -28.09
C ASP A 192 -7.60 -16.63 -28.70
N TYR A 193 -8.65 -15.95 -29.16
CA TYR A 193 -9.81 -16.57 -29.82
C TYR A 193 -9.51 -17.09 -31.25
N ASN A 194 -8.25 -17.27 -31.61
CA ASN A 194 -7.81 -17.52 -32.99
C ASN A 194 -7.34 -18.96 -33.21
N GLU A 195 -8.09 -19.99 -32.81
CA GLU A 195 -7.75 -21.37 -33.22
C GLU A 195 -8.92 -22.37 -33.06
N ASP A 196 -10.09 -22.11 -33.65
CA ASP A 196 -11.17 -23.13 -33.75
C ASP A 196 -12.12 -22.89 -34.95
N GLY A 197 -11.57 -22.49 -36.10
CA GLY A 197 -12.34 -22.14 -37.30
C GLY A 197 -11.94 -22.87 -38.59
N GLY A 198 -11.19 -23.97 -38.50
CA GLY A 198 -10.59 -24.64 -39.66
C GLY A 198 -10.85 -26.15 -39.71
N GLY A 199 -12.10 -26.55 -39.98
CA GLY A 199 -12.45 -27.93 -40.25
C GLY A 199 -13.74 -28.01 -41.06
N GLY A 200 -13.61 -27.81 -42.37
CA GLY A 200 -14.65 -28.14 -43.34
C GLY A 200 -14.75 -29.63 -43.62
#